data_AF-A0A202DFS3-F1
#
_entry.id   AF-A0A202DFS3-F1
#
_cell.length_a   1.000
_cell.length_b   1.000
_cell.length_c   1.000
_cell.angle_alpha   90.00
_cell.angle_beta   90.00
_cell.angle_gamma   90.00
#
_symmetry.space_group_name_H-M   'P 1'
#
loop_
_entity.id
_entity.type
_entity.pdbx_description
1 polymer ?
#
loop_
_entity_poly.entity_id
_entity_poly.type
_entity_poly.pdbx_seq_one_letter_code
_entity_poly.pdbx_strand_id
1 'polypeptide(L)'
;MIDLYELEPFIPNQGKPIKEGIFTFTISVQKEDKNDNFSIKLKIKQQDTKAERLINFKLGIEKHSKTESFAHDPSKPHFQIEVYKRERVGLSATLYFTFEKVSEESLLNYAKATLVLIERIIEGFIEKYRLDESLLSKLVFREVVEEFGVYEEELLNALASCFKNNELIVRTKDEVVIVKTKHNLKKYLDVPELRPLYLPLNKRI
;
A
#
# COMPACT_ATOMS: atom_id res chain seq x y z
N MET A 1 -0.54 -0.85 -21.74
CA MET A 1 -0.90 -1.94 -20.79
C MET A 1 0.29 -2.07 -19.88
N ILE A 2 0.14 -1.74 -18.59
CA ILE A 2 1.28 -1.76 -17.66
C ILE A 2 1.59 -3.21 -17.32
N ASP A 3 2.77 -3.68 -17.72
CA ASP A 3 3.24 -5.01 -17.36
C ASP A 3 3.93 -4.99 -15.99
N LEU A 4 3.14 -5.11 -14.93
CA LEU A 4 3.65 -5.16 -13.57
C LEU A 4 4.16 -6.56 -13.16
N TYR A 5 4.19 -7.55 -14.07
CA TYR A 5 4.89 -8.82 -13.83
C TYR A 5 6.40 -8.61 -13.66
N GLU A 6 6.93 -7.51 -14.19
CA GLU A 6 8.31 -7.09 -13.94
C GLU A 6 8.62 -6.97 -12.44
N LEU A 7 7.61 -6.80 -11.58
CA LEU A 7 7.81 -6.69 -10.13
C LEU A 7 7.85 -8.03 -9.38
N GLU A 8 7.27 -9.10 -9.93
CA GLU A 8 7.24 -10.42 -9.28
C GLU A 8 8.63 -10.99 -8.99
N PRO A 9 9.63 -10.87 -9.89
CA PRO A 9 10.99 -11.30 -9.62
C PRO A 9 11.60 -10.68 -8.36
N PHE A 10 11.12 -9.53 -7.88
CA PHE A 10 11.66 -8.85 -6.70
C PHE A 10 11.07 -9.35 -5.37
N ILE A 11 10.14 -10.32 -5.42
CA ILE A 11 9.49 -10.92 -4.26
C ILE A 11 9.81 -12.44 -4.27
N PRO A 12 10.95 -12.88 -3.70
CA PRO A 12 11.46 -14.25 -3.83
C PRO A 12 10.48 -15.35 -3.41
N ASN A 13 9.62 -15.05 -2.44
CA ASN A 13 8.64 -15.98 -1.89
C ASN A 13 7.21 -15.47 -2.12
N GLN A 14 6.93 -14.92 -3.31
CA GLN A 14 5.59 -14.46 -3.69
C GLN A 14 4.54 -15.53 -3.34
N GLY A 15 3.49 -15.11 -2.63
CA GLY A 15 2.36 -15.94 -2.24
C GLY A 15 2.66 -16.99 -1.16
N LYS A 16 3.93 -17.20 -0.79
CA LYS A 16 4.34 -18.21 0.18
C LYS A 16 4.46 -17.61 1.59
N PRO A 17 3.94 -18.29 2.62
CA PRO A 17 4.06 -17.82 4.00
C PRO A 17 5.48 -18.03 4.53
N ILE A 18 6.07 -16.97 5.09
CA ILE A 18 7.37 -16.99 5.77
C ILE A 18 7.13 -16.82 7.26
N LYS A 19 7.65 -17.74 8.07
CA LYS A 19 7.50 -17.73 9.53
C LYS A 19 8.75 -17.15 10.17
N GLU A 20 8.55 -16.27 11.13
CA GLU A 20 9.62 -15.71 11.96
C GLU A 20 9.09 -15.47 13.37
N GLY A 21 9.65 -16.19 14.36
CA GLY A 21 9.09 -16.28 15.70
C GLY A 21 7.58 -16.64 15.68
N ILE A 22 6.76 -15.78 16.29
CA ILE A 22 5.29 -15.92 16.35
C ILE A 22 4.57 -15.29 15.16
N PHE A 23 5.30 -14.72 14.20
CA PHE A 23 4.74 -14.01 13.06
C PHE A 23 4.78 -14.85 11.79
N THR A 24 3.82 -14.59 10.91
CA THR A 24 3.79 -15.15 9.56
C THR A 24 3.56 -14.02 8.58
N PHE A 25 4.48 -13.87 7.63
CA PHE A 25 4.48 -12.85 6.59
C PHE A 25 4.10 -13.47 5.26
N THR A 26 3.34 -12.76 4.45
CA THR A 26 3.04 -13.16 3.08
C THR A 26 2.92 -11.90 2.24
N ILE A 27 3.70 -11.83 1.16
CA ILE A 27 3.54 -10.81 0.13
C ILE A 27 2.92 -11.50 -1.08
N SER A 28 1.81 -10.98 -1.58
CA SER A 28 1.16 -11.51 -2.78
C SER A 28 1.00 -10.41 -3.79
N VAL A 29 1.34 -10.75 -5.03
CA VAL A 29 1.13 -9.92 -6.20
C VAL A 29 -0.04 -10.51 -6.98
N GLN A 30 -1.06 -9.70 -7.28
CA GLN A 30 -2.22 -10.17 -8.04
C GLN A 30 -2.53 -9.19 -9.17
N LYS A 31 -2.66 -9.73 -10.38
CA LYS A 31 -3.29 -9.05 -11.51
C LYS A 31 -4.79 -9.27 -11.42
N GLU A 32 -5.56 -8.20 -11.48
CA GLU A 32 -7.01 -8.33 -11.62
C GLU A 32 -7.35 -8.36 -13.11
N ASP A 33 -7.62 -9.58 -13.62
CA ASP A 33 -7.71 -9.96 -15.04
C ASP A 33 -8.61 -9.11 -15.96
N LYS A 34 -9.39 -8.18 -15.41
CA LYS A 34 -10.37 -7.39 -16.17
C LYS A 34 -10.05 -5.90 -16.29
N ASN A 35 -9.18 -5.35 -15.45
CA ASN A 35 -9.23 -3.91 -15.15
C ASN A 35 -7.88 -3.17 -15.20
N ASP A 36 -6.83 -3.66 -15.87
CA ASP A 36 -5.52 -2.97 -15.86
C ASP A 36 -5.05 -2.63 -14.42
N ASN A 37 -5.46 -3.46 -13.46
CA ASN A 37 -5.32 -3.27 -12.03
C ASN A 37 -4.33 -4.28 -11.49
N PHE A 38 -3.56 -3.83 -10.51
CA PHE A 38 -2.56 -4.61 -9.82
C PHE A 38 -2.65 -4.37 -8.32
N SER A 39 -2.38 -5.43 -7.55
CA SER A 39 -2.32 -5.32 -6.10
C SER A 39 -1.06 -5.99 -5.55
N ILE A 40 -0.41 -5.31 -4.62
CA ILE A 40 0.61 -5.87 -3.75
C ILE A 40 0.05 -5.91 -2.33
N LYS A 41 -0.17 -7.13 -1.85
CA LYS A 41 -0.77 -7.41 -0.55
C LYS A 41 0.30 -7.89 0.42
N LEU A 42 0.59 -7.09 1.44
CA LEU A 42 1.38 -7.50 2.60
C LEU A 42 0.44 -7.97 3.71
N LYS A 43 0.62 -9.23 4.12
CA LYS A 43 -0.16 -9.87 5.16
C LYS A 43 0.76 -10.33 6.29
N ILE A 44 0.47 -9.89 7.51
CA ILE A 44 1.21 -10.24 8.72
C ILE A 44 0.23 -10.83 9.74
N LYS A 45 0.44 -12.08 10.13
CA LYS A 45 -0.37 -12.77 11.15
C LYS A 45 0.47 -13.07 12.39
N GLN A 46 -0.10 -12.84 13.56
CA GLN A 46 0.46 -13.28 14.84
C GLN A 46 -0.25 -14.55 15.30
N GLN A 47 0.49 -15.62 15.56
CA GLN A 47 -0.07 -16.96 15.81
C GLN A 47 -0.87 -17.04 17.11
N ASP A 48 -0.35 -16.48 18.20
CA ASP A 48 -0.93 -16.65 19.54
C ASP A 48 -2.22 -15.85 19.75
N THR A 49 -2.27 -14.65 19.21
CA THR A 49 -3.38 -13.71 19.42
C THR A 49 -4.44 -13.79 18.33
N LYS A 50 -4.17 -14.54 17.25
CA LYS A 50 -4.90 -14.47 15.98
C LYS A 50 -4.99 -13.05 15.41
N ALA A 51 -4.16 -12.11 15.87
CA ALA A 51 -4.12 -10.76 15.35
C ALA A 51 -3.64 -10.80 13.91
N GLU A 52 -4.42 -10.19 13.03
CA GLU A 52 -4.15 -10.14 11.60
C GLU A 52 -3.99 -8.68 11.20
N ARG A 53 -2.86 -8.37 10.56
CA ARG A 53 -2.58 -7.07 9.96
C ARG A 53 -2.47 -7.30 8.46
N LEU A 54 -3.33 -6.63 7.72
CA LEU A 54 -3.35 -6.67 6.28
C LEU A 54 -3.17 -5.25 5.77
N ILE A 55 -2.18 -5.07 4.90
CA ILE A 55 -1.97 -3.84 4.17
C ILE A 55 -2.00 -4.24 2.69
N ASN A 56 -3.00 -3.77 1.98
CA ASN A 56 -3.15 -4.03 0.56
C ASN A 56 -2.94 -2.73 -0.20
N PHE A 57 -1.88 -2.67 -0.99
CA PHE A 57 -1.65 -1.59 -1.93
C PHE A 57 -2.22 -1.99 -3.28
N LYS A 58 -3.08 -1.16 -3.85
CA LYS A 58 -3.61 -1.34 -5.21
C LYS A 58 -3.22 -0.15 -6.07
N LEU A 59 -2.79 -0.43 -7.30
CA LEU A 59 -2.56 0.55 -8.35
C LEU A 59 -3.32 0.14 -9.60
N GLY A 60 -3.97 1.09 -10.26
CA GLY A 60 -4.53 0.88 -11.59
C GLY A 60 -5.75 1.74 -11.89
N ILE A 61 -6.52 1.35 -12.92
CA ILE A 61 -7.78 1.97 -13.32
C ILE A 61 -8.91 1.00 -13.00
N GLU A 62 -9.68 1.25 -11.93
CA GLU A 62 -10.78 0.37 -11.54
C GLU A 62 -11.95 0.43 -12.55
N LYS A 63 -11.96 -0.41 -13.58
CA LYS A 63 -13.13 -0.55 -14.48
C LYS A 63 -14.24 -1.36 -13.80
N HIS A 64 -15.03 -0.71 -12.95
CA HIS A 64 -16.20 -1.37 -12.34
C HIS A 64 -17.39 -1.47 -13.30
N SER A 65 -18.15 -2.56 -13.18
CA SER A 65 -19.53 -2.60 -13.66
C SER A 65 -20.39 -1.61 -12.84
N LYS A 66 -21.24 -0.84 -13.52
CA LYS A 66 -21.97 0.40 -13.12
C LYS A 66 -22.85 0.40 -11.84
N THR A 67 -22.66 -0.47 -10.86
CA THR A 67 -23.68 -0.77 -9.84
C THR A 67 -23.41 -0.32 -8.40
N GLU A 68 -22.32 0.39 -8.08
CA GLU A 68 -22.15 0.97 -6.74
C GLU A 68 -22.00 2.49 -6.80
N SER A 69 -22.56 3.21 -5.82
CA SER A 69 -22.33 4.64 -5.63
C SER A 69 -20.86 4.84 -5.28
N PHE A 70 -20.02 5.12 -6.27
CA PHE A 70 -18.58 5.24 -6.07
C PHE A 70 -18.25 6.55 -5.35
N ALA A 71 -17.31 6.45 -4.42
CA ALA A 71 -16.78 7.61 -3.70
C ALA A 71 -15.69 8.33 -4.49
N HIS A 72 -15.03 7.63 -5.43
CA HIS A 72 -13.96 8.10 -6.32
C HIS A 72 -14.35 7.93 -7.80
N ASP A 73 -13.62 8.57 -8.71
CA ASP A 73 -13.80 8.39 -10.15
C ASP A 73 -13.11 7.10 -10.63
N PRO A 74 -13.86 6.04 -10.98
CA PRO A 74 -13.29 4.74 -11.38
C PRO A 74 -12.62 4.79 -12.75
N SER A 75 -12.87 5.84 -13.55
CA SER A 75 -12.26 6.00 -14.87
C SER A 75 -10.83 6.54 -14.82
N LYS A 76 -10.40 7.04 -13.66
CA LYS A 76 -9.06 7.59 -13.44
C LYS A 76 -8.14 6.55 -12.78
N PRO A 77 -6.82 6.61 -13.05
CA PRO A 77 -5.84 5.85 -12.28
C PRO A 77 -5.91 6.24 -10.79
N HIS A 78 -5.74 5.27 -9.90
CA HIS A 78 -5.72 5.51 -8.46
C HIS A 78 -4.64 4.67 -7.77
N PHE A 79 -4.22 5.19 -6.62
CA PHE A 79 -3.46 4.45 -5.61
C PHE A 79 -4.36 4.22 -4.42
N GLN A 80 -4.55 2.95 -4.05
CA GLN A 80 -5.41 2.57 -2.95
C GLN A 80 -4.61 1.85 -1.87
N ILE A 81 -4.93 2.15 -0.62
CA ILE A 81 -4.37 1.50 0.56
C ILE A 81 -5.52 0.95 1.39
N GLU A 82 -5.67 -0.36 1.45
CA GLU A 82 -6.57 -1.01 2.41
C GLU A 82 -5.75 -1.37 3.64
N VAL A 83 -6.08 -0.78 4.78
CA VAL A 83 -5.54 -1.18 6.08
C VAL A 83 -6.63 -1.87 6.87
N TYR A 84 -6.35 -3.12 7.21
CA TYR A 84 -7.21 -3.93 8.05
C TYR A 84 -6.42 -4.48 9.23
N LYS A 85 -6.90 -4.17 10.44
CA LYS A 85 -6.41 -4.77 11.68
C LYS A 85 -7.53 -5.58 12.31
N ARG A 86 -7.34 -6.89 12.43
CA ARG A 86 -8.24 -7.77 13.20
C ARG A 86 -7.74 -7.89 14.63
N GLU A 87 -7.97 -6.84 15.40
CA GLU A 87 -7.93 -6.86 16.86
C GLU A 87 -9.34 -6.53 17.36
N ARG A 88 -9.67 -6.77 18.65
CA ARG A 88 -11.06 -6.61 19.19
C ARG A 88 -11.71 -5.24 18.88
N VAL A 89 -10.95 -4.20 18.49
CA VAL A 89 -11.39 -2.88 18.00
C VAL A 89 -10.41 -2.31 16.95
N GLY A 90 -10.13 -3.03 15.86
CA GLY A 90 -9.13 -2.61 14.87
C GLY A 90 -9.64 -1.63 13.80
N LEU A 91 -8.73 -0.81 13.25
CA LEU A 91 -9.00 0.07 12.11
C LEU A 91 -9.23 -0.77 10.84
N SER A 92 -10.34 -0.51 10.14
CA SER A 92 -10.61 -0.96 8.79
C SER A 92 -10.91 0.26 7.93
N ALA A 93 -9.92 0.69 7.17
CA ALA A 93 -10.03 1.87 6.31
C ALA A 93 -9.43 1.58 4.93
N THR A 94 -10.10 2.06 3.90
CA THR A 94 -9.59 2.09 2.54
C THR A 94 -9.37 3.53 2.14
N LEU A 95 -8.12 3.88 1.82
CA LEU A 95 -7.75 5.19 1.31
C LEU A 95 -7.63 5.12 -0.21
N TYR A 96 -8.19 6.10 -0.90
CA TYR A 96 -8.16 6.24 -2.35
C TYR A 96 -7.51 7.58 -2.71
N PHE A 97 -6.43 7.52 -3.48
CA PHE A 97 -5.77 8.67 -4.08
C PHE A 97 -6.03 8.61 -5.57
N THR A 98 -6.91 9.46 -6.08
CA THR A 98 -7.20 9.54 -7.52
C THR A 98 -6.19 10.45 -8.19
N PHE A 99 -5.52 9.95 -9.22
CA PHE A 99 -4.52 10.73 -9.95
C PHE A 99 -5.13 11.39 -11.19
N GLU A 100 -4.71 12.62 -11.47
CA GLU A 100 -5.03 13.32 -12.71
C GLU A 100 -3.95 13.08 -13.76
N LYS A 101 -4.33 12.54 -14.93
CA LYS A 101 -3.47 12.44 -16.13
C LYS A 101 -2.06 11.90 -15.84
N VAL A 102 -1.96 10.62 -15.48
CA VAL A 102 -0.67 9.94 -15.25
C VAL A 102 -0.30 9.07 -16.45
N SER A 103 0.98 9.08 -16.84
CA SER A 103 1.50 8.20 -17.88
C SER A 103 1.64 6.76 -17.39
N GLU A 104 1.71 5.79 -18.32
CA GLU A 104 1.99 4.40 -17.95
C GLU A 104 3.35 4.25 -17.23
N GLU A 105 4.35 5.05 -17.63
CA GLU A 105 5.68 5.06 -17.01
C GLU A 105 5.63 5.51 -15.54
N SER A 106 4.93 6.60 -15.23
CA SER A 106 4.77 7.06 -13.85
C SER A 106 4.01 6.04 -13.00
N LEU A 107 3.01 5.36 -13.56
CA LEU A 107 2.31 4.28 -12.84
C LEU A 107 3.22 3.09 -12.53
N LEU A 108 4.13 2.72 -13.44
CA LEU A 108 5.17 1.72 -13.17
C LEU A 108 6.14 2.18 -12.07
N ASN A 109 6.58 3.45 -12.11
CA ASN A 109 7.44 4.02 -11.07
C ASN A 109 6.76 4.02 -9.71
N TYR A 110 5.45 4.33 -9.66
CA TYR A 110 4.66 4.25 -8.43
C TYR A 110 4.55 2.82 -7.90
N ALA A 111 4.42 1.84 -8.79
CA ALA A 111 4.41 0.43 -8.39
C ALA A 111 5.78 -0.01 -7.85
N LYS A 112 6.89 0.40 -8.46
CA LYS A 112 8.26 0.19 -7.94
C LYS A 112 8.45 0.85 -6.57
N ALA A 113 8.03 2.09 -6.42
CA ALA A 113 8.04 2.81 -5.14
C ALA A 113 7.20 2.10 -4.06
N THR A 114 6.14 1.39 -4.44
CA THR A 114 5.34 0.60 -3.49
C THR A 114 6.14 -0.56 -2.90
N LEU A 115 7.05 -1.18 -3.65
CA LEU A 115 7.96 -2.20 -3.11
C LEU A 115 8.91 -1.60 -2.06
N VAL A 116 9.44 -0.40 -2.30
CA VAL A 116 10.26 0.36 -1.33
C VAL A 116 9.47 0.64 -0.05
N LEU A 117 8.21 1.04 -0.18
CA LEU A 117 7.33 1.23 0.98
C LEU A 117 7.14 -0.08 1.74
N ILE A 118 6.88 -1.19 1.04
CA ILE A 118 6.70 -2.51 1.68
C ILE A 118 7.97 -2.95 2.42
N GLU A 119 9.15 -2.78 1.81
CA GLU A 119 10.43 -3.06 2.46
C GLU A 119 10.55 -2.30 3.78
N ARG A 120 10.36 -0.97 3.77
CA ARG A 120 10.44 -0.14 4.99
C ARG A 120 9.40 -0.50 6.04
N ILE A 121 8.22 -0.93 5.62
CA ILE A 121 7.20 -1.43 6.54
C ILE A 121 7.71 -2.70 7.24
N ILE A 122 8.31 -3.62 6.49
CA ILE A 122 8.86 -4.87 7.03
C ILE A 122 10.05 -4.57 7.96
N GLU A 123 10.96 -3.68 7.57
CA GLU A 123 12.07 -3.22 8.44
C GLU A 123 11.54 -2.69 9.77
N GLY A 124 10.55 -1.79 9.74
CA GLY A 124 9.94 -1.27 10.96
C GLY A 124 9.27 -2.36 11.83
N PHE A 125 8.78 -3.46 11.23
CA PHE A 125 8.31 -4.63 11.97
C PHE A 125 9.47 -5.42 12.59
N ILE A 126 10.53 -5.67 11.83
CA ILE A 126 11.73 -6.38 12.29
C ILE A 126 12.32 -5.67 13.50
N GLU A 127 12.51 -4.35 13.41
CA GLU A 127 13.04 -3.54 14.51
C GLU A 127 12.11 -3.56 15.74
N LYS A 128 10.81 -3.31 15.53
CA LYS A 128 9.83 -3.22 16.62
C LYS A 128 9.71 -4.52 17.41
N TYR A 129 9.77 -5.66 16.72
CA TYR A 129 9.60 -6.98 17.32
C TYR A 129 10.91 -7.73 17.53
N ARG A 130 12.07 -7.11 17.23
CA ARG A 130 13.41 -7.70 17.32
C ARG A 130 13.50 -9.04 16.60
N LEU A 131 13.00 -9.09 15.37
CA LEU A 131 13.05 -10.28 14.51
C LEU A 131 14.43 -10.40 13.85
N ASP A 132 14.72 -11.54 13.26
CA ASP A 132 15.93 -11.73 12.45
C ASP A 132 15.88 -10.83 11.19
N GLU A 133 16.93 -10.02 10.99
CA GLU A 133 17.09 -9.16 9.81
C GLU A 133 17.11 -9.97 8.50
N SER A 134 17.50 -11.25 8.55
CA SER A 134 17.46 -12.14 7.39
C SER A 134 16.05 -12.34 6.82
N LEU A 135 15.00 -12.04 7.61
CA LEU A 135 13.62 -12.07 7.17
C LEU A 135 13.37 -11.14 5.97
N LEU A 136 14.02 -9.98 5.93
CA LEU A 136 13.77 -8.98 4.90
C LEU A 136 14.13 -9.54 3.51
N SER A 137 15.32 -10.11 3.37
CA SER A 137 15.80 -10.73 2.12
C SER A 137 14.98 -11.94 1.68
N LYS A 138 14.23 -12.57 2.58
CA LYS A 138 13.29 -13.66 2.25
C LYS A 138 11.98 -13.13 1.68
N LEU A 139 11.61 -11.89 2.00
CA LEU A 139 10.36 -11.26 1.58
C LEU A 139 10.53 -10.40 0.34
N VAL A 140 11.63 -9.66 0.24
CA VAL A 140 11.91 -8.68 -0.80
C VAL A 140 13.41 -8.69 -1.14
N PHE A 141 13.77 -8.60 -2.43
CA PHE A 141 15.17 -8.47 -2.84
C PHE A 141 15.70 -7.05 -2.62
N ARG A 142 16.33 -6.86 -1.45
CA ARG A 142 16.88 -5.58 -0.98
C ARG A 142 17.72 -4.83 -2.02
N GLU A 143 18.67 -5.52 -2.66
CA GLU A 143 19.59 -4.88 -3.63
C GLU A 143 18.85 -4.15 -4.75
N VAL A 144 17.71 -4.67 -5.21
CA VAL A 144 16.93 -4.04 -6.28
C VAL A 144 15.98 -2.97 -5.75
N VAL A 145 15.46 -3.14 -4.53
CA VAL A 145 14.57 -2.13 -3.94
C VAL A 145 15.34 -0.85 -3.57
N GLU A 146 16.62 -0.95 -3.24
CA GLU A 146 17.49 0.23 -3.09
C GLU A 146 17.55 1.05 -4.39
N GLU A 147 17.60 0.41 -5.56
CA GLU A 147 17.55 1.10 -6.86
C GLU A 147 16.20 1.78 -7.10
N PHE A 148 15.10 1.20 -6.60
CA PHE A 148 13.76 1.78 -6.72
C PHE A 148 13.52 2.96 -5.77
N GLY A 149 14.41 3.21 -4.82
CA GLY A 149 14.31 4.33 -3.88
C GLY A 149 14.15 5.69 -4.58
N VAL A 150 14.68 5.84 -5.79
CA VAL A 150 14.55 7.06 -6.61
C VAL A 150 13.09 7.39 -6.99
N TYR A 151 12.23 6.37 -7.09
CA TYR A 151 10.82 6.54 -7.48
C TYR A 151 9.91 6.88 -6.29
N GLU A 152 10.39 6.71 -5.06
CA GLU A 152 9.61 7.00 -3.86
C GLU A 152 9.19 8.47 -3.82
N GLU A 153 10.09 9.37 -4.20
CA GLU A 153 9.80 10.80 -4.26
C GLU A 153 8.68 11.12 -5.26
N GLU A 154 8.67 10.44 -6.40
CA GLU A 154 7.66 10.60 -7.44
C GLU A 154 6.27 10.20 -6.91
N LEU A 155 6.17 9.02 -6.28
CA LEU A 155 4.93 8.55 -5.66
C LEU A 155 4.46 9.52 -4.56
N LEU A 156 5.33 9.92 -3.64
CA LEU A 156 4.97 10.81 -2.54
C LEU A 156 4.47 12.19 -3.03
N ASN A 157 5.07 12.71 -4.10
CA ASN A 157 4.64 13.97 -4.72
C ASN A 157 3.28 13.81 -5.42
N ALA A 158 3.02 12.69 -6.07
CA ALA A 158 1.72 12.37 -6.66
C ALA A 158 0.63 12.30 -5.59
N LEU A 159 0.87 11.56 -4.49
CA LEU A 159 -0.08 11.43 -3.37
C LEU A 159 -0.34 12.78 -2.67
N ALA A 160 0.70 13.61 -2.51
CA ALA A 160 0.56 14.96 -1.96
C ALA A 160 -0.29 15.87 -2.88
N SER A 161 -0.18 15.68 -4.19
CA SER A 161 -0.98 16.42 -5.17
C SER A 161 -2.46 16.02 -5.09
N CYS A 162 -2.77 14.72 -4.98
CA CYS A 162 -4.13 14.25 -4.72
C CYS A 162 -4.73 14.90 -3.46
N PHE A 163 -3.96 15.01 -2.37
CA PHE A 163 -4.43 15.69 -1.16
C PHE A 163 -4.73 17.17 -1.44
N LYS A 164 -3.81 17.90 -2.10
CA LYS A 164 -3.98 19.33 -2.42
C LYS A 164 -5.21 19.59 -3.31
N ASN A 165 -5.53 18.63 -4.18
CA ASN A 165 -6.68 18.69 -5.07
C ASN A 165 -8.00 18.21 -4.42
N ASN A 166 -7.98 17.79 -3.14
CA ASN A 166 -9.11 17.17 -2.44
C ASN A 166 -9.59 15.85 -3.08
N GLU A 167 -8.68 15.09 -3.67
CA GLU A 167 -8.92 13.81 -4.33
C GLU A 167 -8.54 12.60 -3.44
N LEU A 168 -8.23 12.85 -2.17
CA LEU A 168 -8.05 11.79 -1.17
C LEU A 168 -9.38 11.47 -0.49
N ILE A 169 -9.86 10.24 -0.68
CA ILE A 169 -11.09 9.73 -0.09
C ILE A 169 -10.76 8.58 0.85
N VAL A 170 -11.45 8.53 1.99
CA VAL A 170 -11.35 7.41 2.93
C VAL A 170 -12.72 6.77 3.09
N ARG A 171 -12.77 5.45 2.90
CA ARG A 171 -13.94 4.62 3.19
C ARG A 171 -13.66 3.80 4.44
N THR A 172 -14.56 3.88 5.41
CA THR A 172 -14.58 3.00 6.59
C THR A 172 -15.85 2.15 6.55
N LYS A 173 -16.10 1.36 7.60
CA LYS A 173 -17.36 0.61 7.72
C LYS A 173 -18.58 1.52 7.79
N ASP A 174 -18.42 2.71 8.40
CA ASP A 174 -19.54 3.55 8.82
C ASP A 174 -19.68 4.83 7.97
N GLU A 175 -18.61 5.28 7.31
CA GLU A 175 -18.58 6.55 6.58
C GLU A 175 -17.64 6.57 5.36
N VAL A 176 -17.96 7.46 4.42
CA VAL A 176 -17.09 7.91 3.33
C VAL A 176 -16.71 9.37 3.59
N VAL A 177 -15.42 9.67 3.65
CA VAL A 177 -14.88 10.99 4.03
C VAL A 177 -13.90 11.48 2.98
N ILE A 178 -14.08 12.70 2.49
CA ILE A 178 -13.06 13.40 1.69
C ILE A 178 -12.08 14.05 2.66
N VAL A 179 -10.80 13.70 2.57
CA VAL A 179 -9.75 14.18 3.47
C VAL A 179 -9.19 15.48 2.94
N LYS A 180 -9.57 16.59 3.57
CA LYS A 180 -9.13 17.96 3.19
C LYS A 180 -8.16 18.61 4.17
N THR A 181 -7.91 17.98 5.32
CA THR A 181 -7.11 18.56 6.40
C THR A 181 -6.03 17.60 6.87
N LYS A 182 -4.88 18.16 7.32
CA LYS A 182 -3.80 17.38 7.93
C LYS A 182 -4.26 16.57 9.14
N HIS A 183 -5.23 17.10 9.90
CA HIS A 183 -5.84 16.40 11.03
C HIS A 183 -6.55 15.12 10.58
N ASN A 184 -7.39 15.21 9.54
CA ASN A 184 -8.07 14.03 8.99
C ASN A 184 -7.09 13.06 8.32
N LEU A 185 -6.05 13.57 7.65
CA LEU A 185 -4.97 12.74 7.09
C LEU A 185 -4.31 11.91 8.19
N LYS A 186 -3.91 12.57 9.30
CA LYS A 186 -3.32 11.90 10.46
C LYS A 186 -4.24 10.83 11.03
N LYS A 187 -5.54 11.11 11.18
CA LYS A 187 -6.54 10.17 11.71
C LYS A 187 -6.51 8.81 11.00
N TYR A 188 -6.31 8.78 9.68
CA TYR A 188 -6.39 7.55 8.88
C TYR A 188 -5.03 6.97 8.47
N LEU A 189 -3.98 7.79 8.34
CA LEU A 189 -2.65 7.35 7.90
C LEU A 189 -1.61 7.21 9.02
N ASP A 190 -1.78 7.85 10.19
CA ASP A 190 -0.83 7.73 11.33
C ASP A 190 -1.07 6.43 12.11
N VAL A 191 -1.05 5.31 11.39
CA VAL A 191 -0.96 3.97 11.97
C VAL A 191 0.51 3.55 11.95
N PRO A 192 1.01 2.85 13.00
CA PRO A 192 2.43 2.50 13.11
C PRO A 192 3.02 1.88 11.85
N GLU A 193 2.25 1.04 11.17
CA GLU A 193 2.66 0.30 9.98
C GLU A 193 2.67 1.15 8.72
N LEU A 194 1.93 2.25 8.64
CA LEU A 194 1.97 3.17 7.50
C LEU A 194 2.89 4.36 7.73
N ARG A 195 3.58 4.44 8.88
CA ARG A 195 4.52 5.53 9.16
C ARG A 195 5.57 5.76 8.04
N PRO A 196 6.14 4.72 7.40
CA PRO A 196 7.05 4.92 6.27
C PRO A 196 6.45 5.73 5.13
N LEU A 197 5.14 5.63 4.90
CA LEU A 197 4.41 6.45 3.93
C LEU A 197 3.93 7.78 4.53
N TYR A 198 3.33 7.73 5.72
CA TYR A 198 2.65 8.86 6.34
C TYR A 198 3.60 10.00 6.69
N LEU A 199 4.75 9.72 7.31
CA LEU A 199 5.65 10.77 7.77
C LEU A 199 6.25 11.57 6.59
N PRO A 200 6.76 10.93 5.51
CA PRO A 200 7.21 11.67 4.33
C PRO A 200 6.09 12.41 3.59
N LEU A 201 4.89 11.84 3.53
CA LEU A 201 3.73 12.48 2.89
C LEU A 201 3.28 13.72 3.68
N ASN A 202 3.19 13.63 5.01
CA ASN A 202 2.77 14.73 5.88
C ASN A 202 3.76 15.91 5.87
N LYS A 203 5.04 15.69 5.52
CA LYS A 203 6.02 16.77 5.32
C LYS A 203 5.81 17.55 4.01
N ARG A 204 5.18 16.93 3.00
CA ARG A 204 4.96 17.49 1.64
C ARG A 204 3.64 18.23 1.49
N ILE A 205 2.67 17.89 2.35
CA ILE A 205 1.38 18.55 2.52
C ILE A 205 1.55 19.69 3.52
#